data_AF-A0A127T3N5-F1
#
_entry.id   AF-A0A127T3N5-F1
#
_cell.length_a   1.000
_cell.length_b   1.000
_cell.length_c   1.000
_cell.angle_alpha   90.00
_cell.angle_beta   90.00
_cell.angle_gamma   90.00
#
_symmetry.space_group_name_H-M   'P 1'
#
loop_
_entity.id
_entity.type
_entity.pdbx_description
1 polymer ?
#
loop_
_entity_poly.entity_id
_entity_poly.type
_entity_poly.pdbx_seq_one_letter_code
_entity_poly.pdbx_strand_id
1 'polypeptide(L)'
;YRQFSTINKISELNLIDKYISNYPGTKGEFIYNPEEILPSVKWRQYYQVQNAEKYKNLVPFSNYAKVMRGIATGANDYFTFNKEKANTYSIPRENLLPCICKSKDVKKSIFTKDDFVELVESNETVYLFNGIGTKDGNVLNFIVQGEKDKINERYLTKKRKPWYALENRAPAPIWVSVFNRNGLKFVRNEANVSNLTTFHCVYLKQDNLFDSVHIDVLFAYLLTPTAHEIFNDNRREYGDGLKKFEPNDLNKAKMVNLSLLTESENDEILKLYYLFKKEEQCHYIDRIDTIIKNRFKLDAVRKIDGFKKGNRKKTNAQQTVLQESGFSFPFKDFF
;
A
#
# COMPACT_ATOMS: atom_id res chain seq x y z
N TYR A 1 23.89 12.51 20.70
CA TYR A 1 23.02 11.44 20.15
C TYR A 1 21.57 11.86 20.23
N ARG A 2 20.75 11.42 19.27
CA ARG A 2 19.29 11.48 19.31
C ARG A 2 18.75 10.10 19.68
N GLN A 3 17.65 10.08 20.40
CA GLN A 3 17.07 8.87 20.95
C GLN A 3 15.61 8.74 20.53
N PHE A 4 15.21 7.54 20.17
CA PHE A 4 13.82 7.19 19.92
C PHE A 4 13.42 6.07 20.86
N SER A 5 12.25 6.23 21.48
CA SER A 5 11.64 5.25 22.37
C SER A 5 10.17 5.13 22.02
N THR A 6 9.65 3.90 22.03
CA THR A 6 8.24 3.64 21.73
C THR A 6 7.45 3.49 23.03
N ILE A 7 6.30 4.14 23.14
CA ILE A 7 5.32 3.93 24.21
C ILE A 7 4.11 3.24 23.59
N ASN A 8 3.87 1.98 23.96
CA ASN A 8 2.85 1.14 23.34
C ASN A 8 1.59 1.00 24.21
N LYS A 9 1.70 1.24 25.52
CA LYS A 9 0.60 1.09 26.48
C LYS A 9 0.49 2.29 27.39
N ILE A 10 -0.73 2.57 27.87
CA ILE A 10 -0.97 3.65 28.86
C ILE A 10 -0.13 3.44 30.13
N SER A 11 0.07 2.19 30.55
CA SER A 11 0.91 1.84 31.70
C SER A 11 2.39 2.25 31.54
N GLU A 12 2.85 2.48 30.31
CA GLU A 12 4.21 2.86 29.99
C GLU A 12 4.41 4.38 29.98
N LEU A 13 3.34 5.19 30.14
CA LEU A 13 3.46 6.66 30.11
C LEU A 13 4.40 7.21 31.19
N ASN A 14 4.45 6.57 32.36
CA ASN A 14 5.39 6.94 33.43
C ASN A 14 6.87 6.81 33.02
N LEU A 15 7.17 6.08 31.94
CA LEU A 15 8.53 6.01 31.39
C LEU A 15 8.95 7.32 30.72
N ILE A 16 8.01 8.16 30.28
CA ILE A 16 8.31 9.45 29.64
C ILE A 16 9.09 10.34 30.59
N ASP A 17 8.63 10.50 31.84
CA ASP A 17 9.30 11.30 32.86
C ASP A 17 10.72 10.79 33.12
N LYS A 18 10.90 9.46 33.14
CA LYS A 18 12.20 8.82 33.27
C LYS A 18 13.10 9.10 32.07
N TYR A 19 12.58 9.08 30.84
CA TYR A 19 13.37 9.38 29.63
C TYR A 19 13.79 10.85 29.58
N ILE A 20 12.89 11.77 29.95
CA ILE A 20 13.17 13.22 29.97
C ILE A 20 14.20 13.54 31.06
N SER A 21 13.95 13.09 32.30
CA SER A 21 14.81 13.44 33.45
C SER A 21 16.24 12.90 33.33
N ASN A 22 16.42 11.79 32.60
CA ASN A 22 17.72 11.17 32.40
C ASN A 22 18.35 11.51 31.05
N TYR A 23 17.77 12.37 30.21
CA TYR A 23 18.38 12.77 28.95
C TYR A 23 19.58 13.70 29.19
N PRO A 24 20.74 13.50 28.54
CA PRO A 24 21.02 12.53 27.45
C PRO A 24 21.59 11.17 27.90
N GLY A 25 21.66 10.90 29.21
CA GLY A 25 22.32 9.73 29.82
C GLY A 25 21.57 8.39 29.70
N THR A 26 20.23 8.39 29.63
CA THR A 26 19.46 7.16 29.32
C THR A 26 19.73 6.69 27.91
N LYS A 27 19.74 5.37 27.68
CA LYS A 27 19.78 4.80 26.33
C LYS A 27 18.36 4.46 25.90
N GLY A 28 17.79 5.24 24.98
CA GLY A 28 16.55 4.89 24.29
C GLY A 28 16.68 3.59 23.49
N GLU A 29 15.55 3.09 22.99
CA GLU A 29 15.49 1.85 22.20
C GLU A 29 16.34 1.95 20.93
N PHE A 30 16.31 3.12 20.29
CA PHE A 30 17.14 3.44 19.13
C PHE A 30 17.95 4.71 19.36
N ILE A 31 19.23 4.70 18.98
CA ILE A 31 20.17 5.79 19.23
C ILE A 31 20.96 6.07 17.95
N TYR A 32 20.96 7.33 17.53
CA TYR A 32 21.65 7.79 16.33
C TYR A 32 22.51 9.03 16.62
N ASN A 33 23.58 9.19 15.86
CA ASN A 33 24.26 10.48 15.74
C ASN A 33 23.34 11.48 15.01
N PRO A 34 23.40 12.79 15.30
CA PRO A 34 22.62 13.79 14.58
C PRO A 34 22.79 13.72 13.05
N GLU A 35 24.01 13.42 12.59
CA GLU A 35 24.36 13.29 11.17
C GLU A 35 23.75 12.06 10.48
N GLU A 36 23.35 11.04 11.25
CA GLU A 36 22.71 9.81 10.73
C GLU A 36 21.20 10.00 10.52
N ILE A 37 20.61 11.08 11.05
CA ILE A 37 19.20 11.41 10.91
C ILE A 37 19.03 12.38 9.75
N LEU A 38 18.53 11.86 8.64
CA LEU A 38 18.32 12.59 7.42
C LEU A 38 16.86 13.09 7.36
N PRO A 39 16.62 14.40 7.23
CA PRO A 39 15.26 14.95 7.15
C PRO A 39 14.44 14.42 5.96
N SER A 40 15.10 13.94 4.92
CA SER A 40 14.47 13.37 3.73
C SER A 40 13.98 11.92 3.91
N VAL A 41 14.39 11.26 4.99
CA VAL A 41 14.03 9.88 5.31
C VAL A 41 12.80 9.87 6.21
N LYS A 42 11.90 8.91 5.98
CA LYS A 42 10.74 8.71 6.86
C LYS A 42 11.22 8.35 8.26
N TRP A 43 10.77 9.11 9.26
CA TRP A 43 11.21 8.95 10.65
C TRP A 43 11.05 7.54 11.18
N ARG A 44 10.04 6.81 10.70
CA ARG A 44 9.77 5.40 11.02
C ARG A 44 11.00 4.50 10.91
N GLN A 45 11.91 4.78 9.99
CA GLN A 45 13.14 4.00 9.84
C GLN A 45 14.06 4.09 11.07
N TYR A 46 13.94 5.15 11.87
CA TYR A 46 14.75 5.38 13.06
C TYR A 46 14.13 4.81 14.35
N TYR A 47 12.89 4.33 14.32
CA TYR A 47 12.23 3.82 15.54
C TYR A 47 11.49 2.50 15.33
N GLN A 48 11.77 1.81 14.22
CA GLN A 48 11.18 0.50 13.90
C GLN A 48 12.22 -0.38 13.23
N VAL A 49 12.20 -1.66 13.59
CA VAL A 49 12.98 -2.69 12.89
C VAL A 49 12.52 -2.77 11.43
N GLN A 50 13.47 -2.73 10.51
CA GLN A 50 13.23 -2.88 9.08
C GLN A 50 13.25 -4.36 8.71
N ASN A 51 12.14 -4.90 8.21
CA ASN A 51 12.03 -6.31 7.84
C ASN A 51 12.81 -6.64 6.57
N ALA A 52 12.94 -5.67 5.66
CA ALA A 52 13.71 -5.77 4.43
C ALA A 52 15.16 -6.21 4.68
N GLU A 53 15.77 -5.86 5.82
CA GLU A 53 17.17 -6.21 6.14
C GLU A 53 17.40 -7.73 6.29
N LYS A 54 16.34 -8.53 6.41
CA LYS A 54 16.43 -10.00 6.47
C LYS A 54 16.66 -10.65 5.09
N TYR A 55 16.60 -9.87 4.01
CA TYR A 55 16.57 -10.36 2.64
C TYR A 55 17.67 -9.71 1.79
N LYS A 56 18.25 -10.48 0.86
CA LYS A 56 19.23 -10.03 -0.15
C LYS A 56 18.56 -9.73 -1.48
N ASN A 57 19.28 -9.02 -2.36
CA ASN A 57 18.85 -8.71 -3.73
C ASN A 57 17.52 -7.96 -3.80
N LEU A 58 17.35 -6.96 -2.93
CA LEU A 58 16.15 -6.13 -2.92
C LEU A 58 16.23 -5.02 -3.97
N VAL A 59 15.12 -4.80 -4.66
CA VAL A 59 14.92 -3.74 -5.65
C VAL A 59 13.65 -2.96 -5.36
N PRO A 60 13.51 -1.71 -5.83
CA PRO A 60 12.26 -0.97 -5.73
C PRO A 60 11.11 -1.69 -6.43
N PHE A 61 9.91 -1.70 -5.84
CA PHE A 61 8.71 -2.27 -6.46
C PHE A 61 8.39 -1.58 -7.79
N SER A 62 8.73 -0.30 -7.92
CA SER A 62 8.63 0.48 -9.16
C SER A 62 9.38 -0.09 -10.35
N ASN A 63 10.30 -1.05 -10.14
CA ASN A 63 10.97 -1.76 -11.23
C ASN A 63 10.01 -2.73 -11.93
N TYR A 64 9.05 -3.32 -11.20
CA TYR A 64 8.09 -4.29 -11.71
C TYR A 64 6.73 -3.69 -12.02
N ALA A 65 6.29 -2.73 -11.19
CA ALA A 65 4.95 -2.20 -11.31
C ALA A 65 4.86 -0.75 -10.83
N LYS A 66 3.95 0.00 -11.45
CA LYS A 66 3.56 1.34 -11.06
C LYS A 66 2.26 1.30 -10.28
N VAL A 67 2.29 1.80 -9.05
CA VAL A 67 1.11 1.99 -8.21
C VAL A 67 0.55 3.38 -8.42
N MET A 68 -0.76 3.45 -8.69
CA MET A 68 -1.52 4.69 -8.81
C MET A 68 -2.79 4.61 -7.99
N ARG A 69 -3.34 5.74 -7.54
CA ARG A 69 -4.65 5.73 -6.88
C ARG A 69 -5.75 5.26 -7.84
N GLY A 70 -6.78 4.63 -7.29
CA GLY A 70 -8.04 4.37 -8.00
C GLY A 70 -8.77 5.67 -8.38
N ILE A 71 -9.86 5.52 -9.13
CA ILE A 71 -10.65 6.66 -9.64
C ILE A 71 -11.28 7.41 -8.46
N ALA A 72 -11.08 8.72 -8.39
CA ALA A 72 -11.80 9.58 -7.45
C ALA A 72 -12.95 10.28 -8.17
N THR A 73 -14.19 10.03 -7.76
CA THR A 73 -15.37 10.63 -8.41
C THR A 73 -15.67 12.05 -7.89
N GLY A 74 -15.38 12.32 -6.60
CA GLY A 74 -15.76 13.57 -5.92
C GLY A 74 -17.22 13.66 -5.51
N ALA A 75 -18.05 12.69 -5.91
CA ALA A 75 -19.46 12.59 -5.59
C ALA A 75 -19.92 11.14 -5.78
N ASN A 76 -19.44 10.22 -4.92
CA ASN A 76 -19.69 8.79 -5.10
C ASN A 76 -21.18 8.47 -5.22
N ASP A 77 -22.02 9.07 -4.39
CA ASP A 77 -23.47 8.84 -4.41
C ASP A 77 -24.11 9.19 -5.76
N TYR A 78 -23.58 10.19 -6.47
CA TYR A 78 -24.04 10.55 -7.82
C TYR A 78 -23.49 9.58 -8.87
N PHE A 79 -22.17 9.38 -8.91
CA PHE A 79 -21.50 8.66 -9.99
C PHE A 79 -21.61 7.13 -9.89
N THR A 80 -21.81 6.57 -8.71
CA THR A 80 -21.85 5.12 -8.52
C THR A 80 -23.27 4.57 -8.66
N PHE A 81 -23.39 3.38 -9.24
CA PHE A 81 -24.65 2.77 -9.61
C PHE A 81 -24.69 1.30 -9.17
N ASN A 82 -25.83 0.89 -8.62
CA ASN A 82 -26.27 -0.50 -8.60
C ASN A 82 -27.35 -0.71 -9.68
N LYS A 83 -27.84 -1.94 -9.80
CA LYS A 83 -28.85 -2.31 -10.81
C LYS A 83 -30.15 -1.53 -10.63
N GLU A 84 -30.62 -1.38 -9.40
CA GLU A 84 -31.85 -0.63 -9.10
C GLU A 84 -31.74 0.84 -9.50
N LYS A 85 -30.69 1.54 -9.09
CA LYS A 85 -30.47 2.94 -9.45
C LYS A 85 -30.39 3.12 -10.96
N ALA A 86 -29.73 2.20 -11.67
CA ALA A 86 -29.68 2.23 -13.13
C ALA A 86 -31.08 2.16 -13.76
N ASN A 87 -31.93 1.27 -13.25
CA ASN A 87 -33.32 1.13 -13.72
C ASN A 87 -34.18 2.35 -13.37
N THR A 88 -34.07 2.87 -12.14
CA THR A 88 -34.82 4.06 -11.70
C THR A 88 -34.57 5.27 -12.59
N TYR A 89 -33.31 5.48 -12.99
CA TYR A 89 -32.93 6.59 -13.87
C TYR A 89 -32.91 6.21 -15.36
N SER A 90 -33.31 4.98 -15.72
CA SER A 90 -33.28 4.46 -17.10
C SER A 90 -31.94 4.68 -17.80
N ILE A 91 -30.84 4.47 -17.08
CA ILE A 91 -29.48 4.65 -17.60
C ILE A 91 -29.08 3.39 -18.38
N PRO A 92 -28.73 3.52 -19.67
CA PRO A 92 -28.41 2.38 -20.49
C PRO A 92 -27.03 1.81 -20.16
N ARG A 93 -26.80 0.54 -20.51
CA ARG A 93 -25.64 -0.24 -20.08
C ARG A 93 -24.31 0.34 -20.56
N GLU A 94 -24.28 0.93 -21.75
CA GLU A 94 -23.10 1.59 -22.34
C GLU A 94 -22.62 2.81 -21.53
N ASN A 95 -23.50 3.40 -20.71
CA ASN A 95 -23.16 4.49 -19.80
C ASN A 95 -22.82 4.00 -18.38
N LEU A 96 -22.70 2.69 -18.18
CA LEU A 96 -22.35 2.05 -16.91
C LEU A 96 -21.04 1.26 -17.05
N LEU A 97 -19.95 1.86 -16.56
CA LEU A 97 -18.64 1.22 -16.52
C LEU A 97 -18.56 0.25 -15.32
N PRO A 98 -18.25 -1.04 -15.51
CA PRO A 98 -17.99 -1.97 -14.41
C PRO A 98 -16.90 -1.45 -13.46
N CYS A 99 -17.22 -1.29 -12.17
CA CYS A 99 -16.33 -0.67 -11.21
C CYS A 99 -16.56 -1.14 -9.77
N ILE A 100 -15.51 -1.60 -9.09
CA ILE A 100 -15.55 -1.84 -7.65
C ILE A 100 -15.50 -0.52 -6.89
N CYS A 101 -16.59 -0.23 -6.18
CA CYS A 101 -16.77 1.02 -5.45
C CYS A 101 -16.41 0.91 -3.96
N LYS A 102 -16.56 -0.28 -3.36
CA LYS A 102 -16.31 -0.51 -1.92
C LYS A 102 -15.38 -1.72 -1.72
N SER A 103 -14.46 -1.63 -0.76
CA SER A 103 -13.50 -2.70 -0.47
C SER A 103 -14.15 -3.96 0.08
N LYS A 104 -15.26 -3.83 0.82
CA LYS A 104 -16.00 -4.95 1.42
C LYS A 104 -16.52 -5.96 0.39
N ASP A 105 -16.74 -5.48 -0.84
CA ASP A 105 -17.32 -6.27 -1.94
C ASP A 105 -16.28 -7.25 -2.52
N VAL A 106 -15.00 -7.04 -2.23
CA VAL A 106 -13.90 -7.91 -2.67
C VAL A 106 -13.39 -8.72 -1.50
N LYS A 107 -13.88 -9.96 -1.37
CA LYS A 107 -13.57 -10.86 -0.25
C LYS A 107 -12.30 -11.67 -0.49
N LYS A 108 -12.12 -12.19 -1.70
CA LYS A 108 -11.01 -13.06 -2.08
C LYS A 108 -9.78 -12.29 -2.58
N SER A 109 -8.66 -12.99 -2.74
CA SER A 109 -7.44 -12.45 -3.37
C SER A 109 -7.48 -12.52 -4.90
N ILE A 110 -8.41 -13.27 -5.48
CA ILE A 110 -8.65 -13.31 -6.92
C ILE A 110 -10.08 -12.83 -7.13
N PHE A 111 -10.25 -11.84 -7.99
CA PHE A 111 -11.54 -11.25 -8.31
C PHE A 111 -11.89 -11.55 -9.77
N THR A 112 -12.87 -12.42 -9.96
CA THR A 112 -13.29 -13.01 -11.22
C THR A 112 -14.53 -12.32 -11.79
N LYS A 113 -14.90 -12.69 -13.03
CA LYS A 113 -16.14 -12.21 -13.63
C LYS A 113 -17.37 -12.73 -12.88
N ASP A 114 -17.31 -13.94 -12.35
CA ASP A 114 -18.41 -14.55 -11.58
C ASP A 114 -18.61 -13.80 -10.27
N ASP A 115 -17.52 -13.45 -9.56
CA ASP A 115 -17.61 -12.59 -8.37
C ASP A 115 -18.29 -11.24 -8.69
N PHE A 116 -18.00 -10.66 -9.86
CA PHE A 116 -18.66 -9.42 -10.29
C PHE A 116 -20.15 -9.62 -10.61
N VAL A 117 -20.53 -10.73 -11.25
CA VAL A 117 -21.93 -11.07 -11.55
C VAL A 117 -22.72 -11.26 -10.26
N GLU A 118 -22.17 -11.98 -9.28
CA GLU A 118 -22.80 -12.16 -7.96
C GLU A 118 -23.09 -10.82 -7.26
N LEU A 119 -22.17 -9.86 -7.37
CA LEU A 119 -22.37 -8.52 -6.81
C LEU A 119 -23.48 -7.75 -7.57
N VAL A 120 -23.54 -7.88 -8.89
CA VAL A 120 -24.62 -7.27 -9.70
C VAL A 120 -25.98 -7.85 -9.30
N GLU A 121 -26.07 -9.17 -9.14
CA GLU A 121 -27.29 -9.88 -8.75
C GLU A 121 -27.72 -9.54 -7.32
N SER A 122 -26.76 -9.34 -6.43
CA SER A 122 -26.97 -8.84 -5.06
C SER A 122 -27.28 -7.34 -4.99
N ASN A 123 -27.42 -6.66 -6.13
CA ASN A 123 -27.69 -5.23 -6.24
C ASN A 123 -26.66 -4.35 -5.50
N GLU A 124 -25.41 -4.81 -5.43
CA GLU A 124 -24.31 -4.02 -4.88
C GLU A 124 -23.94 -2.88 -5.85
N THR A 125 -23.27 -1.86 -5.31
CA THR A 125 -22.86 -0.68 -6.06
C THR A 125 -21.60 -0.98 -6.90
N VAL A 126 -21.79 -1.50 -8.11
CA VAL A 126 -20.71 -2.04 -8.95
C VAL A 126 -20.56 -1.39 -10.32
N TYR A 127 -21.22 -0.27 -10.56
CA TYR A 127 -21.08 0.51 -11.78
C TYR A 127 -20.68 1.96 -11.52
N LEU A 128 -20.00 2.55 -12.49
CA LEU A 128 -19.64 3.95 -12.53
C LEU A 128 -20.27 4.60 -13.76
N PHE A 129 -21.03 5.67 -13.52
CA PHE A 129 -21.70 6.45 -14.55
C PHE A 129 -20.69 7.12 -15.50
N ASN A 130 -20.85 6.88 -16.79
CA ASN A 130 -20.07 7.50 -17.85
C ASN A 130 -21.01 8.17 -18.86
N GLY A 131 -21.24 9.47 -18.71
CA GLY A 131 -22.07 10.26 -19.64
C GLY A 131 -21.33 10.83 -20.86
N ILE A 132 -20.05 10.51 -21.07
CA ILE A 132 -19.27 11.10 -22.17
C ILE A 132 -19.77 10.59 -23.52
N GLY A 133 -20.05 11.53 -24.45
CA GLY A 133 -20.40 11.23 -25.83
C GLY A 133 -21.80 10.65 -26.05
N THR A 134 -22.61 10.54 -24.99
CA THR A 134 -23.98 10.02 -25.10
C THR A 134 -24.92 10.98 -25.81
N LYS A 135 -25.95 10.42 -26.46
CA LYS A 135 -27.09 11.14 -27.02
C LYS A 135 -28.42 10.71 -26.38
N ASP A 136 -28.36 9.83 -25.38
CA ASP A 136 -29.54 9.29 -24.72
C ASP A 136 -30.21 10.35 -23.83
N GLY A 137 -31.53 10.51 -23.97
CA GLY A 137 -32.29 11.54 -23.27
C GLY A 137 -32.32 11.35 -21.75
N ASN A 138 -32.35 10.11 -21.25
CA ASN A 138 -32.34 9.83 -19.82
C ASN A 138 -30.97 10.16 -19.20
N VAL A 139 -29.89 9.85 -19.92
CA VAL A 139 -28.53 10.19 -19.50
C VAL A 139 -28.33 11.71 -19.44
N LEU A 140 -28.82 12.44 -20.45
CA LEU A 140 -28.78 13.91 -20.47
C LEU A 140 -29.62 14.50 -19.32
N ASN A 141 -30.82 13.97 -19.08
CA ASN A 141 -31.67 14.39 -17.96
C ASN A 141 -30.99 14.13 -16.60
N PHE A 142 -30.30 13.00 -16.45
CA PHE A 142 -29.54 12.70 -15.23
C PHE A 142 -28.39 13.68 -15.02
N ILE A 143 -27.70 14.09 -16.09
CA ILE A 143 -26.67 15.15 -16.03
C ILE A 143 -27.28 16.48 -15.60
N VAL A 144 -28.40 16.91 -16.20
CA VAL A 144 -29.11 18.14 -15.80
C VAL A 144 -29.56 18.07 -14.34
N GLN A 145 -30.02 16.91 -13.87
CA GLN A 145 -30.35 16.71 -12.46
C GLN A 145 -29.12 16.90 -11.57
N GLY A 146 -27.96 16.34 -11.95
CA GLY A 146 -26.69 16.56 -11.24
C GLY A 146 -26.28 18.04 -11.18
N GLU A 147 -26.61 18.85 -12.17
CA GLU A 147 -26.38 20.30 -12.15
C GLU A 147 -27.32 21.02 -11.17
N LYS A 148 -28.61 20.64 -11.15
CA LYS A 148 -29.57 21.15 -10.16
C LYS A 148 -29.14 20.82 -8.73
N ASP A 149 -28.57 19.64 -8.53
CA ASP A 149 -28.07 19.15 -7.25
C ASP A 149 -26.67 19.69 -6.91
N LYS A 150 -26.16 20.64 -7.70
CA LYS A 150 -24.84 21.28 -7.54
C LYS A 150 -23.66 20.29 -7.53
N ILE A 151 -23.83 19.11 -8.14
CA ILE A 151 -22.76 18.12 -8.26
C ILE A 151 -21.63 18.68 -9.13
N ASN A 152 -21.95 19.44 -10.17
CA ASN A 152 -21.00 20.17 -11.01
C ASN A 152 -20.15 21.19 -10.25
N GLU A 153 -20.59 21.70 -9.10
CA GLU A 153 -19.89 22.71 -8.30
C GLU A 153 -18.94 22.12 -7.24
N ARG A 154 -18.98 20.81 -7.01
CA ARG A 154 -18.11 20.15 -6.02
C ARG A 154 -16.62 20.25 -6.41
N TYR A 155 -15.75 20.08 -5.41
CA TYR A 155 -14.31 20.36 -5.53
C TYR A 155 -13.62 19.70 -6.73
N LEU A 156 -13.90 18.41 -7.00
CA LEU A 156 -13.28 17.68 -8.11
C LEU A 156 -14.02 17.90 -9.43
N THR A 157 -15.35 17.83 -9.43
CA THR A 157 -16.20 17.92 -10.62
C THR A 157 -16.10 19.28 -11.29
N LYS A 158 -16.05 20.38 -10.53
CA LYS A 158 -15.90 21.74 -11.07
C LYS A 158 -14.60 21.96 -11.87
N LYS A 159 -13.61 21.08 -11.69
CA LYS A 159 -12.31 21.15 -12.37
C LYS A 159 -12.26 20.28 -13.63
N ARG A 160 -13.28 19.47 -13.89
CA ARG A 160 -13.33 18.56 -15.06
C ARG A 160 -14.01 19.24 -16.24
N LYS A 161 -13.68 18.79 -17.44
CA LYS A 161 -14.30 19.24 -18.70
C LYS A 161 -14.65 18.03 -19.56
N PRO A 162 -15.95 17.70 -19.75
CA PRO A 162 -17.10 18.22 -19.01
C PRO A 162 -17.05 17.84 -17.51
N TRP A 163 -17.89 18.45 -16.66
CA TRP A 163 -17.84 18.25 -15.20
C TRP A 163 -18.09 16.79 -14.78
N TYR A 164 -18.87 16.06 -15.59
CA TYR A 164 -19.23 14.66 -15.39
C TYR A 164 -18.22 13.67 -16.01
N ALA A 165 -17.10 14.15 -16.55
CA ALA A 165 -16.03 13.27 -17.04
C ALA A 165 -15.46 12.41 -15.90
N LEU A 166 -15.07 11.18 -16.24
CA LEU A 166 -14.33 10.30 -15.34
C LEU A 166 -12.82 10.49 -15.51
N GLU A 167 -12.04 10.16 -14.48
CA GLU A 167 -10.59 10.08 -14.63
C GLU A 167 -10.23 8.96 -15.61
N ASN A 168 -9.29 9.21 -16.53
CA ASN A 168 -8.81 8.18 -17.44
C ASN A 168 -7.93 7.17 -16.68
N ARG A 169 -8.53 6.02 -16.35
CA ARG A 169 -7.88 4.93 -15.62
C ARG A 169 -8.37 3.60 -16.20
N ALA A 170 -7.50 2.91 -16.92
CA ALA A 170 -7.80 1.56 -17.37
C ALA A 170 -7.95 0.60 -16.17
N PRO A 171 -8.78 -0.45 -16.27
CA PRO A 171 -8.78 -1.53 -15.28
C PRO A 171 -7.37 -2.03 -14.98
N ALA A 172 -6.99 -1.99 -13.70
CA ALA A 172 -5.67 -2.45 -13.28
C ALA A 172 -5.69 -3.95 -13.08
N PRO A 173 -4.68 -4.71 -13.54
CA PRO A 173 -4.67 -6.17 -13.40
C PRO A 173 -4.46 -6.63 -11.95
N ILE A 174 -3.88 -5.77 -11.11
CA ILE A 174 -3.71 -6.00 -9.67
C ILE A 174 -4.23 -4.76 -8.92
N TRP A 175 -4.88 -5.01 -7.80
CA TRP A 175 -5.29 -3.99 -6.83
C TRP A 175 -4.56 -4.20 -5.50
N VAL A 176 -4.43 -3.12 -4.73
CA VAL A 176 -3.89 -3.18 -3.36
C VAL A 176 -4.72 -2.30 -2.43
N SER A 177 -5.02 -2.81 -1.24
CA SER A 177 -5.87 -2.11 -0.27
C SER A 177 -5.23 -0.83 0.24
N VAL A 178 -6.03 0.23 0.38
CA VAL A 178 -5.57 1.53 0.89
C VAL A 178 -5.42 1.50 2.41
N PHE A 179 -6.46 1.00 3.07
CA PHE A 179 -6.53 0.87 4.52
C PHE A 179 -6.56 -0.60 4.90
N ASN A 180 -5.86 -0.94 5.97
CA ASN A 180 -5.94 -2.27 6.54
C ASN A 180 -5.76 -2.29 8.06
N ARG A 181 -6.49 -3.21 8.70
CA ARG A 181 -6.28 -3.62 10.09
C ARG A 181 -5.48 -4.93 10.16
N ASN A 182 -5.76 -5.85 9.24
CA ASN A 182 -5.19 -7.20 9.22
C ASN A 182 -4.01 -7.38 8.24
N GLY A 183 -3.41 -6.28 7.76
CA GLY A 183 -2.28 -6.31 6.83
C GLY A 183 -2.63 -5.97 5.37
N LEU A 184 -1.59 -5.81 4.55
CA LEU A 184 -1.71 -5.43 3.16
C LEU A 184 -2.45 -6.51 2.37
N LYS A 185 -3.47 -6.12 1.59
CA LYS A 185 -4.25 -7.04 0.76
C LYS A 185 -4.02 -6.71 -0.71
N PHE A 186 -3.47 -7.66 -1.45
CA PHE A 186 -3.41 -7.61 -2.90
C PHE A 186 -4.55 -8.44 -3.50
N VAL A 187 -5.09 -7.98 -4.63
CA VAL A 187 -6.17 -8.66 -5.35
C VAL A 187 -5.81 -8.74 -6.83
N ARG A 188 -5.92 -9.93 -7.42
CA ARG A 188 -5.82 -10.14 -8.86
C ARG A 188 -7.15 -9.84 -9.51
N ASN A 189 -7.20 -8.83 -10.39
CA ASN A 189 -8.39 -8.45 -11.14
C ASN A 189 -8.43 -9.24 -12.46
N GLU A 190 -9.12 -10.37 -12.48
CA GLU A 190 -9.38 -11.18 -13.68
C GLU A 190 -10.71 -10.79 -14.33
N ALA A 191 -11.58 -10.10 -13.59
CA ALA A 191 -12.82 -9.52 -14.09
C ALA A 191 -12.58 -8.37 -15.10
N ASN A 192 -11.38 -7.79 -15.11
CA ASN A 192 -11.03 -6.61 -15.91
C ASN A 192 -11.94 -5.41 -15.62
N VAL A 193 -12.30 -5.20 -14.35
CA VAL A 193 -13.16 -4.09 -13.92
C VAL A 193 -12.34 -2.93 -13.35
N SER A 194 -12.90 -1.72 -13.39
CA SER A 194 -12.25 -0.55 -12.79
C SER A 194 -12.40 -0.56 -11.26
N ASN A 195 -11.70 0.32 -10.56
CA ASN A 195 -11.86 0.49 -9.12
C ASN A 195 -11.80 1.96 -8.73
N LEU A 196 -12.57 2.32 -7.71
CA LEU A 196 -12.46 3.62 -7.04
C LEU A 196 -11.23 3.65 -6.11
N THR A 197 -11.05 4.77 -5.42
CA THR A 197 -10.01 4.96 -4.39
C THR A 197 -10.09 4.01 -3.19
N THR A 198 -11.05 3.08 -3.17
CA THR A 198 -11.09 1.99 -2.19
C THR A 198 -9.91 1.01 -2.36
N PHE A 199 -9.33 0.96 -3.56
CA PHE A 199 -8.09 0.26 -3.86
C PHE A 199 -7.14 1.19 -4.64
N HIS A 200 -5.84 0.95 -4.53
CA HIS A 200 -4.88 1.47 -5.50
C HIS A 200 -4.74 0.49 -6.66
N CYS A 201 -4.49 1.05 -7.84
CA CYS A 201 -4.22 0.34 -9.08
C CYS A 201 -2.74 -0.02 -9.17
N VAL A 202 -2.42 -1.25 -9.52
CA VAL A 202 -1.04 -1.72 -9.76
C VAL A 202 -0.95 -2.16 -11.23
N TYR A 203 -0.14 -1.46 -12.02
CA TYR A 203 0.11 -1.76 -13.43
C TYR A 203 1.52 -2.26 -13.60
N LEU A 204 1.71 -3.36 -14.36
CA LEU A 204 3.04 -3.85 -14.64
C LEU A 204 3.80 -2.86 -15.54
N LYS A 205 5.10 -2.77 -15.33
CA LYS A 205 6.00 -2.02 -16.19
C LYS A 205 6.36 -2.89 -17.40
N GLN A 206 6.46 -2.28 -18.58
CA GLN A 206 6.77 -2.92 -19.87
C GLN A 206 8.11 -2.40 -20.42
N ASP A 207 9.08 -2.13 -19.54
CA ASP A 207 10.39 -1.60 -19.95
C ASP A 207 11.50 -2.65 -19.70
N ASN A 208 11.81 -3.39 -20.78
CA ASN A 208 12.91 -4.26 -21.22
C ASN A 208 13.82 -5.02 -20.21
N LEU A 209 14.10 -4.55 -18.99
CA LEU A 209 15.01 -5.25 -18.05
C LEU A 209 14.29 -6.20 -17.08
N PHE A 210 13.02 -5.92 -16.76
CA PHE A 210 12.19 -6.72 -15.85
C PHE A 210 10.95 -7.31 -16.55
N ASP A 211 10.86 -7.12 -17.86
CA ASP A 211 9.74 -7.54 -18.73
C ASP A 211 9.54 -9.06 -18.81
N SER A 212 10.50 -9.84 -18.32
CA SER A 212 10.41 -11.30 -18.31
C SER A 212 9.58 -11.87 -17.16
N VAL A 213 9.27 -11.09 -16.11
CA VAL A 213 8.55 -11.64 -14.96
C VAL A 213 7.05 -11.66 -15.26
N HIS A 214 6.55 -12.88 -15.42
CA HIS A 214 5.13 -13.16 -15.62
C HIS A 214 4.28 -12.56 -14.49
N ILE A 215 3.15 -11.96 -14.84
CA ILE A 215 2.24 -11.32 -13.86
C ILE A 215 1.85 -12.24 -12.71
N ASP A 216 1.64 -13.52 -13.01
CA ASP A 216 1.25 -14.49 -11.99
C ASP A 216 2.39 -14.85 -11.05
N VAL A 217 3.65 -14.79 -11.49
CA VAL A 217 4.81 -14.93 -10.58
C VAL A 217 4.89 -13.72 -9.66
N LEU A 218 4.74 -12.51 -10.21
CA LEU A 218 4.70 -11.29 -9.41
C LEU A 218 3.57 -11.34 -8.39
N PHE A 219 2.36 -11.67 -8.82
CA PHE A 219 1.20 -11.72 -7.94
C PHE A 219 1.31 -12.82 -6.89
N ALA A 220 1.79 -14.01 -7.26
CA ALA A 220 2.08 -15.09 -6.32
C ALA A 220 3.05 -14.64 -5.23
N TYR A 221 4.13 -13.94 -5.59
CA TYR A 221 5.04 -13.32 -4.62
C TYR A 221 4.31 -12.32 -3.72
N LEU A 222 3.46 -11.43 -4.28
CA LEU A 222 2.73 -10.43 -3.50
C LEU A 222 1.80 -11.02 -2.43
N LEU A 223 1.36 -12.27 -2.59
CA LEU A 223 0.56 -12.99 -1.58
C LEU A 223 1.39 -13.56 -0.43
N THR A 224 2.71 -13.66 -0.56
CA THR A 224 3.57 -14.33 0.41
C THR A 224 3.76 -13.51 1.70
N PRO A 225 3.92 -14.18 2.86
CA PRO A 225 4.38 -13.52 4.09
C PRO A 225 5.66 -12.70 3.89
N THR A 226 6.62 -13.18 3.10
CA THR A 226 7.85 -12.45 2.78
C THR A 226 7.57 -11.10 2.12
N ALA A 227 6.70 -11.06 1.10
CA ALA A 227 6.33 -9.79 0.48
C ALA A 227 5.67 -8.85 1.50
N HIS A 228 4.68 -9.35 2.25
CA HIS A 228 3.99 -8.56 3.25
C HIS A 228 4.94 -7.99 4.32
N GLU A 229 5.90 -8.77 4.81
CA GLU A 229 6.95 -8.30 5.72
C GLU A 229 7.74 -7.14 5.12
N ILE A 230 8.23 -7.27 3.90
CA ILE A 230 9.05 -6.24 3.25
C ILE A 230 8.22 -4.97 2.98
N PHE A 231 7.01 -5.10 2.42
CA PHE A 231 6.14 -3.95 2.14
C PHE A 231 5.75 -3.20 3.42
N ASN A 232 5.58 -3.91 4.54
CA ASN A 232 5.21 -3.32 5.82
C ASN A 232 6.21 -2.26 6.33
N ASP A 233 7.44 -2.23 5.84
CA ASP A 233 8.43 -1.21 6.20
C ASP A 233 8.00 0.20 5.74
N ASN A 234 7.25 0.30 4.64
CA ASN A 234 6.88 1.56 4.02
C ASN A 234 5.53 2.14 4.47
N ARG A 235 4.80 1.42 5.33
CA ARG A 235 3.44 1.78 5.77
C ARG A 235 3.39 3.09 6.56
N ARG A 236 2.19 3.68 6.62
CA ARG A 236 1.82 4.71 7.59
C ARG A 236 0.95 4.09 8.67
N GLU A 237 1.09 4.57 9.89
CA GLU A 237 0.28 4.16 11.03
C GLU A 237 -0.54 5.36 11.51
N TYR A 238 -1.84 5.12 11.66
CA TYR A 238 -2.80 6.03 12.26
C TYR A 238 -3.19 5.47 13.64
N GLY A 239 -3.92 6.26 14.42
CA GLY A 239 -4.46 5.82 15.71
C GLY A 239 -5.24 4.50 15.60
N ASP A 240 -5.29 3.75 16.70
CA ASP A 240 -6.00 2.45 16.78
C ASP A 240 -5.46 1.36 15.84
N GLY A 241 -4.16 1.42 15.51
CA GLY A 241 -3.48 0.39 14.70
C GLY A 241 -3.90 0.37 13.22
N LEU A 242 -4.64 1.38 12.76
CA LEU A 242 -5.04 1.51 11.36
C LEU A 242 -3.82 1.81 10.50
N LYS A 243 -3.47 0.86 9.62
CA LYS A 243 -2.36 1.03 8.70
C LYS A 243 -2.89 1.53 7.36
N LYS A 244 -2.12 2.42 6.74
CA LYS A 244 -2.42 2.99 5.43
C LYS A 244 -1.21 2.93 4.51
N PHE A 245 -1.46 2.64 3.25
CA PHE A 245 -0.47 2.73 2.18
C PHE A 245 -0.95 3.74 1.15
N GLU A 246 -0.14 4.77 0.88
CA GLU A 246 -0.34 5.63 -0.29
C GLU A 246 0.42 5.06 -1.51
N PRO A 247 0.04 5.44 -2.75
CA PRO A 247 0.72 4.93 -3.94
C PRO A 247 2.24 5.14 -3.92
N ASN A 248 2.69 6.31 -3.45
CA ASN A 248 4.12 6.61 -3.33
C ASN A 248 4.84 5.80 -2.25
N ASP A 249 4.12 5.32 -1.23
CA ASP A 249 4.71 4.46 -0.21
C ASP A 249 5.04 3.09 -0.81
N LEU A 250 4.13 2.56 -1.63
CA LEU A 250 4.28 1.30 -2.35
C LEU A 250 5.28 1.39 -3.51
N ASN A 251 5.25 2.47 -4.30
CA ASN A 251 6.24 2.69 -5.37
C ASN A 251 7.68 2.73 -4.84
N LYS A 252 7.87 3.26 -3.62
CA LYS A 252 9.17 3.30 -2.93
C LYS A 252 9.44 2.07 -2.08
N ALA A 253 8.51 1.12 -1.97
CA ALA A 253 8.72 -0.09 -1.21
C ALA A 253 9.76 -0.97 -1.92
N LYS A 254 10.49 -1.74 -1.13
CA LYS A 254 11.40 -2.76 -1.65
C LYS A 254 10.62 -4.04 -1.93
N MET A 255 11.18 -4.89 -2.77
CA MET A 255 10.81 -6.29 -2.93
C MET A 255 12.04 -7.09 -3.36
N VAL A 256 11.96 -8.43 -3.26
CA VAL A 256 13.02 -9.28 -3.82
C VAL A 256 13.08 -9.15 -5.35
N ASN A 257 14.28 -9.23 -5.90
CA ASN A 257 14.48 -9.22 -7.35
C ASN A 257 14.09 -10.57 -7.96
N LEU A 258 12.82 -10.70 -8.36
CA LEU A 258 12.26 -11.89 -9.01
C LEU A 258 12.94 -12.26 -10.33
N SER A 259 13.67 -11.34 -10.99
CA SER A 259 14.42 -11.67 -12.22
C SER A 259 15.59 -12.61 -11.96
N LEU A 260 15.93 -12.84 -10.68
CA LEU A 260 16.97 -13.77 -10.26
C LEU A 260 16.42 -15.16 -9.97
N LEU A 261 15.12 -15.42 -10.12
CA LEU A 261 14.56 -16.77 -10.05
C LEU A 261 15.02 -17.59 -11.27
N THR A 262 15.37 -18.84 -11.04
CA THR A 262 15.63 -19.81 -12.11
C THR A 262 14.33 -20.20 -12.83
N GLU A 263 14.44 -20.74 -14.04
CA GLU A 263 13.29 -21.23 -14.80
C GLU A 263 12.49 -22.28 -14.01
N SER A 264 13.17 -23.25 -13.39
CA SER A 264 12.53 -24.27 -12.55
C SER A 264 11.81 -23.69 -11.32
N GLU A 265 12.35 -22.63 -10.70
CA GLU A 265 11.67 -21.95 -9.59
C GLU A 265 10.42 -21.21 -10.09
N ASN A 266 10.49 -20.54 -11.24
CA ASN A 266 9.33 -19.87 -11.84
C ASN A 266 8.23 -20.87 -12.20
N ASP A 267 8.57 -22.01 -12.81
CA ASP A 267 7.60 -23.04 -13.18
C ASP A 267 6.88 -23.63 -11.96
N GLU A 268 7.62 -23.92 -10.89
CA GLU A 268 7.02 -24.43 -9.65
C GLU A 268 6.14 -23.35 -8.99
N ILE A 269 6.56 -22.08 -8.98
CA ILE A 269 5.72 -20.98 -8.48
C ILE A 269 4.42 -20.86 -9.28
N LEU A 270 4.49 -20.92 -10.62
CA LEU A 270 3.32 -20.86 -11.49
C LEU A 270 2.38 -22.04 -11.25
N LYS A 271 2.93 -23.24 -11.11
CA LYS A 271 2.15 -24.45 -10.78
C LYS A 271 1.46 -24.32 -9.43
N LEU A 272 2.17 -23.89 -8.38
CA LEU A 272 1.61 -23.68 -7.05
C LEU A 272 0.53 -22.60 -7.04
N TYR A 273 0.77 -21.50 -7.75
CA TYR A 273 -0.21 -20.43 -7.89
C TYR A 273 -1.46 -20.90 -8.64
N TYR A 274 -1.31 -21.70 -9.70
CA TYR A 274 -2.44 -22.32 -10.39
C TYR A 274 -3.28 -23.21 -9.47
N LEU A 275 -2.64 -24.02 -8.61
CA LEU A 275 -3.34 -24.84 -7.61
C LEU A 275 -4.04 -23.97 -6.56
N PHE A 276 -3.37 -22.91 -6.08
CA PHE A 276 -3.99 -21.91 -5.20
C PHE A 276 -5.24 -21.29 -5.82
N LYS A 277 -5.21 -20.92 -7.11
CA LYS A 277 -6.37 -20.37 -7.80
C LYS A 277 -7.57 -21.33 -7.82
N LYS A 278 -7.33 -22.63 -7.89
CA LYS A 278 -8.38 -23.66 -7.94
C LYS A 278 -8.97 -23.99 -6.59
N GLU A 279 -8.13 -24.07 -5.57
CA GLU A 279 -8.51 -24.66 -4.27
C GLU A 279 -8.58 -23.63 -3.14
N GLU A 280 -8.05 -22.41 -3.35
CA GLU A 280 -7.98 -21.31 -2.37
C GLU A 280 -7.31 -21.68 -1.03
N GLN A 281 -6.42 -22.69 -1.03
CA GLN A 281 -5.74 -23.16 0.18
C GLN A 281 -4.42 -22.41 0.42
N CYS A 282 -4.22 -21.89 1.63
CA CYS A 282 -3.04 -21.07 1.98
C CYS A 282 -1.70 -21.82 1.89
N HIS A 283 -1.70 -23.15 2.06
CA HIS A 283 -0.47 -23.95 2.06
C HIS A 283 0.30 -23.87 0.72
N TYR A 284 -0.39 -23.59 -0.40
CA TYR A 284 0.28 -23.34 -1.68
C TYR A 284 1.10 -22.05 -1.64
N ILE A 285 0.57 -20.99 -1.02
CA ILE A 285 1.29 -19.73 -0.83
C ILE A 285 2.46 -19.92 0.15
N ASP A 286 2.31 -20.75 1.18
CA ASP A 286 3.40 -21.07 2.11
C ASP A 286 4.57 -21.79 1.41
N ARG A 287 4.27 -22.67 0.44
CA ARG A 287 5.28 -23.30 -0.41
C ARG A 287 5.98 -22.30 -1.33
N ILE A 288 5.24 -21.37 -1.93
CA ILE A 288 5.81 -20.28 -2.74
C ILE A 288 6.73 -19.41 -1.86
N ASP A 289 6.27 -19.05 -0.66
CA ASP A 289 7.07 -18.28 0.31
C ASP A 289 8.36 -19.02 0.72
N THR A 290 8.32 -20.35 0.81
CA THR A 290 9.51 -21.17 1.07
C THR A 290 10.52 -21.08 -0.07
N ILE A 291 10.08 -21.15 -1.33
CA ILE A 291 10.95 -20.96 -2.50
C ILE A 291 11.62 -19.57 -2.44
N ILE A 292 10.82 -18.53 -2.20
CA ILE A 292 11.32 -17.14 -2.07
C ILE A 292 12.33 -17.02 -0.92
N LYS A 293 12.04 -17.59 0.25
CA LYS A 293 12.95 -17.54 1.41
C LYS A 293 14.26 -18.27 1.13
N ASN A 294 14.23 -19.46 0.54
CA ASN A 294 15.45 -20.21 0.20
C ASN A 294 16.34 -19.41 -0.77
N ARG A 295 15.75 -18.69 -1.72
CA ARG A 295 16.49 -17.87 -2.69
C ARG A 295 17.03 -16.57 -2.09
N PHE A 296 16.21 -15.87 -1.32
CA PHE A 296 16.44 -14.46 -0.98
C PHE A 296 16.60 -14.14 0.50
N LYS A 297 16.29 -15.05 1.42
CA LYS A 297 16.54 -14.79 2.85
C LYS A 297 18.04 -14.88 3.12
N LEU A 298 18.54 -14.01 4.01
CA LEU A 298 19.91 -14.11 4.48
C LEU A 298 20.02 -15.28 5.45
N ASP A 299 20.98 -16.17 5.24
CA ASP A 299 21.31 -17.21 6.20
C ASP A 299 21.75 -16.54 7.51
N ALA A 300 21.23 -17.02 8.64
CA ALA A 300 21.60 -16.52 9.97
C ALA A 300 23.11 -16.62 10.28
N VAL A 301 23.89 -17.29 9.42
CA VAL A 301 25.30 -17.64 9.60
C VAL A 301 26.27 -16.67 8.92
N ARG A 302 25.82 -15.65 8.20
CA ARG A 302 26.72 -14.61 7.65
C ARG A 302 26.50 -13.26 8.32
N LYS A 303 26.95 -13.15 9.59
CA LYS A 303 27.63 -11.92 10.03
C LYS A 303 28.90 -11.79 9.18
N ILE A 304 28.76 -11.33 7.95
CA ILE A 304 29.92 -10.83 7.20
C ILE A 304 30.02 -9.35 7.52
N ASP A 305 31.16 -9.03 8.13
CA ASP A 305 31.68 -7.70 8.30
C ASP A 305 31.52 -6.87 7.02
N GLY A 306 30.72 -5.82 7.11
CA GLY A 306 30.42 -4.99 5.94
C GLY A 306 29.39 -3.90 6.15
N PHE A 307 29.03 -3.58 7.39
CA PHE A 307 28.44 -2.28 7.72
C PHE A 307 29.32 -1.69 8.82
N LYS A 308 29.92 -0.53 8.54
CA LYS A 308 30.67 0.26 9.51
C LYS A 308 29.76 0.47 10.73
N LYS A 309 29.96 -0.35 11.76
CA LYS A 309 29.50 -0.05 13.11
C LYS A 309 30.12 1.29 13.46
N GLY A 310 29.28 2.32 13.59
CA GLY A 310 29.65 3.52 14.33
C GLY A 310 30.31 3.08 15.63
N ASN A 311 31.54 3.58 15.83
CA ASN A 311 32.48 3.17 16.86
C ASN A 311 31.82 2.79 18.19
N ARG A 312 31.78 1.48 18.50
CA ARG A 312 31.65 1.00 19.88
C ARG A 312 33.01 1.12 20.56
N LYS A 313 33.37 2.33 20.99
CA LYS A 313 34.41 2.48 22.01
C LYS A 313 33.78 2.21 23.38
N LYS A 314 34.12 1.08 23.98
CA LYS A 314 34.17 0.96 25.45
C LYS A 314 35.41 1.73 25.88
N THR A 315 35.23 2.95 26.38
CA THR A 315 36.28 3.68 27.07
C THR A 315 35.86 3.87 28.51
N ASN A 316 36.60 3.20 29.41
CA ASN A 316 36.71 3.56 30.81
C ASN A 316 37.33 4.97 30.88
N ALA A 317 36.69 5.88 31.60
CA ALA A 317 37.29 7.07 32.22
C ALA A 317 36.23 7.58 33.22
N GLN A 318 36.48 7.42 34.52
CA GLN A 318 37.12 8.44 35.38
C GLN A 318 36.42 9.80 35.28
N GLN A 319 35.84 10.18 36.42
CA GLN A 319 35.32 11.50 36.73
C GLN A 319 36.28 12.59 36.28
N THR A 320 35.79 13.56 35.51
CA THR A 320 36.18 14.95 35.73
C THR A 320 35.00 15.84 35.37
N VAL A 321 34.57 16.58 36.38
CA VAL A 321 33.57 17.64 36.36
C VAL A 321 34.09 18.80 35.51
N LEU A 322 33.23 19.45 34.72
CA LEU A 322 33.30 20.89 34.49
C LEU A 322 31.94 21.42 33.98
N GLN A 323 31.52 22.49 34.64
CA GLN A 323 30.24 23.20 34.56
C GLN A 323 30.11 24.11 33.33
N GLU A 324 28.85 24.30 32.93
CA GLU A 324 28.19 25.53 32.47
C GLU A 324 28.51 26.16 31.10
N SER A 325 27.47 26.21 30.26
CA SER A 325 26.70 27.40 29.81
C SER A 325 26.01 27.00 28.50
N GLY A 326 24.68 27.00 28.36
CA GLY A 326 23.76 28.11 28.56
C GLY A 326 23.27 28.56 27.19
N PHE A 327 22.30 27.87 26.59
CA PHE A 327 21.52 28.41 25.45
C PHE A 327 20.11 27.83 25.43
N SER A 328 19.15 28.72 25.65
CA SER A 328 17.70 28.52 25.51
C SER A 328 17.29 28.48 24.05
N PHE A 329 16.41 27.54 23.67
CA PHE A 329 15.57 27.67 22.47
C PHE A 329 14.11 27.49 22.86
N PRO A 330 13.18 28.28 22.28
CA PRO A 330 11.78 28.26 22.64
C PRO A 330 11.06 27.08 21.98
N PHE A 331 10.34 26.30 22.78
CA PHE A 331 9.28 25.42 22.30
C PHE A 331 8.12 26.30 21.81
N LYS A 332 7.76 26.16 20.52
CA LYS A 332 6.44 26.56 20.01
C LYS A 332 5.70 25.30 19.59
N ASP A 333 4.65 25.03 20.36
CA ASP A 333 3.36 24.42 20.02
C ASP A 333 3.28 23.58 18.76
N PHE A 334 2.97 22.29 18.92
CA PHE A 334 2.02 21.59 18.05
C PHE A 334 1.26 20.53 18.87
N PHE A 335 -0.04 20.79 19.05
CA PHE A 335 -1.08 19.79 19.25
C PHE A 335 -1.33 19.03 17.94
#